data_AF-A0A7C2RZQ7-F1
#
_entry.id   AF-A0A7C2RZQ7-F1
#
_cell.length_a   1.000
_cell.length_b   1.000
_cell.length_c   1.000
_cell.angle_alpha   90.00
_cell.angle_beta   90.00
_cell.angle_gamma   90.00
#
_symmetry.space_group_name_H-M   'P 1'
#
loop_
_entity.id
_entity.type
_entity.pdbx_description
1 polymer ?
#
loop_
_entity_poly.entity_id
_entity_poly.type
_entity_poly.pdbx_seq_one_letter_code
_entity_poly.pdbx_strand_id
1 'polypeptide(L)' 'VKGMLPKNPLGRQMFSKLKVYAGTEHPHVAQQPRVLDI' A
#
# COMPACT_ATOMS: atom_id res chain seq x y z
N VAL A 1 2.13 12.17 8.60
CA VAL A 1 2.80 10.86 8.80
C VAL A 1 4.30 10.89 8.48
N LYS A 2 4.73 11.44 7.34
CA LYS A 2 6.17 11.51 6.97
C LYS A 2 7.08 12.15 8.04
N GLY A 3 6.60 13.17 8.75
CA GLY A 3 7.35 13.83 9.84
C GLY A 3 7.51 13.00 11.11
N MET A 4 6.74 11.92 11.27
CA MET A 4 6.80 11.02 12.42
C MET A 4 7.68 9.79 12.16
N LEU A 5 8.16 9.60 10.92
CA LEU A 5 9.03 8.49 10.56
C LEU A 5 10.51 8.86 10.75
N PRO A 6 11.38 7.87 11.04
CA PRO A 6 12.81 8.11 11.15
C PRO A 6 13.38 8.67 9.84
N LYS A 7 14.27 9.65 9.92
CA LYS A 7 14.86 10.33 8.77
C LYS A 7 16.03 9.54 8.17
N ASN A 8 15.79 8.29 7.79
CA ASN A 8 16.78 7.37 7.22
C ASN A 8 16.21 6.62 6.00
N PRO A 9 17.03 5.84 5.26
CA PRO A 9 16.56 5.09 4.09
C PRO A 9 15.43 4.11 4.41
N LEU A 10 15.45 3.49 5.59
CA LEU A 10 14.38 2.62 6.07
C LEU A 10 13.07 3.37 6.25
N GLY A 11 13.08 4.57 6.84
CA GLY A 11 11.88 5.41 6.99
C GLY A 11 11.29 5.83 5.66
N ARG A 12 12.12 6.03 4.62
CA ARG A 12 11.63 6.24 3.25
C ARG A 12 10.94 5.00 2.68
N GLN A 13 11.51 3.82 2.90
CA GLN A 13 10.88 2.56 2.49
C GLN A 13 9.54 2.34 3.22
N MET A 14 9.49 2.60 4.52
CA MET A 14 8.26 2.54 5.31
C MET A 14 7.19 3.49 4.76
N PHE A 15 7.57 4.73 4.42
CA PHE A 15 6.64 5.69 3.85
C PHE A 15 6.03 5.22 2.52
N SER A 16 6.79 4.52 1.67
CA SER A 16 6.30 4.05 0.37
C SER A 16 5.18 2.99 0.43
N LYS A 17 5.06 2.29 1.56
CA LYS A 17 4.00 1.29 1.82
C LYS A 17 2.66 1.93 2.15
N LEU A 18 2.65 3.17 2.64
CA LEU A 18 1.42 3.88 2.93
C LEU A 18 0.80 4.38 1.62
N LYS A 19 -0.40 3.90 1.29
CA LYS A 19 -1.21 4.38 0.16
C LYS A 19 -2.40 5.14 0.70
N VAL A 20 -2.47 6.45 0.42
CA VAL A 20 -3.58 7.32 0.85
C VAL A 20 -4.36 7.69 -0.40
N TYR A 21 -5.64 7.37 -0.42
CA TYR A 21 -6.57 7.69 -1.49
C TYR A 21 -7.58 8.72 -0.97
N ALA A 22 -7.96 9.69 -1.80
CA ALA A 22 -9.05 10.59 -1.48
C ALA A 22 -10.38 9.92 -1.86
N GLY A 23 -11.39 9.98 -0.98
CA GLY A 23 -12.68 9.31 -1.20
C GLY A 23 -12.72 7.86 -0.70
N THR A 24 -13.77 7.13 -1.05
CA THR A 24 -14.03 5.75 -0.59
C THR A 24 -13.42 4.67 -1.48
N GLU A 25 -12.91 5.05 -2.65
CA GLU A 25 -12.38 4.11 -3.63
C GLU A 25 -10.88 3.89 -3.42
N HIS A 26 -10.46 2.61 -3.46
CA HIS A 26 -9.06 2.24 -3.49
C HIS A 26 -8.85 1.00 -4.38
N PRO A 27 -7.75 0.93 -5.15
CA PRO A 27 -7.48 -0.20 -6.05
C PRO A 27 -7.07 -1.49 -5.32
N HIS A 28 -6.99 -1.47 -3.98
CA HIS A 28 -6.71 -2.62 -3.14
C HIS A 28 -7.96 -3.50 -2.96
N VAL A 29 -8.50 -3.97 -4.08
CA VAL A 29 -9.53 -5.01 -4.06
C VAL A 29 -8.92 -6.32 -3.55
N ALA A 30 -9.72 -7.13 -2.86
CA ALA A 30 -9.30 -8.46 -2.42
C ALA A 30 -8.84 -9.31 -3.62
N GLN A 31 -8.01 -10.32 -3.33
CA GLN A 31 -7.53 -11.24 -4.35
C GLN A 31 -8.72 -11.88 -5.07
N GLN A 32 -8.70 -11.87 -6.41
CA GLN A 32 -9.63 -12.61 -7.24
C GLN A 32 -8.95 -13.92 -7.67
N PRO A 33 -9.18 -15.05 -6.98
CA PRO A 33 -8.63 -16.32 -7.41
C PRO A 33 -9.16 -16.66 -8.81
N ARG A 34 -8.25 -16.97 -9.73
CA ARG A 34 -8.62 -17.47 -11.06
C ARG A 34 -8.79 -18.97 -10.98
N VAL A 35 -9.89 -19.47 -11.53
CA VAL A 35 -10.07 -20.91 -11.73
C VAL A 35 -9.06 -21.36 -12.79
N LEU A 36 -8.22 -22.33 -12.43
CA LEU A 36 -7.32 -23.00 -13.35
C LEU A 36 -8.01 -24.30 -13.78
N ASP A 37 -8.34 -24.43 -15.06
CA ASP A 37 -8.79 -25.71 -15.64
C ASP A 37 -7.53 -26.55 -15.96
N ILE A 38 -7.41 -27.72 -15.33
CA ILE A 38 -6.37 -28.74 -15.58
C ILE A 38 -7.04 -29.97 -16.15
#